data_AF-A0A6V8P108-F1
#
_entry.id   AF-A0A6V8P108-F1
#
_cell.length_a   1.000
_cell.length_b   1.000
_cell.length_c   1.000
_cell.angle_alpha   90.00
_cell.angle_beta   90.00
_cell.angle_gamma   90.00
#
_symmetry.space_group_name_H-M   'P 1'
#
loop_
_entity.id
_entity.type
_entity.pdbx_description
1 polymer ?
#
loop_
_entity_poly.entity_id
_entity_poly.type
_entity_poly.pdbx_seq_one_letter_code
_entity_poly.pdbx_strand_id
1 'polypeptide(L)'
;REIPNPDPLPGEIDYERRRLTESSHRAFGILYDGYELLSIMRELIPAEETGLRTLHLAFTNQLLGTWADTDGRYHARVGIFGHPALISIPGLVEAPARPRSYYLLTQQDQALGFPEA
;
A
#
# COMPACT_ATOMS: atom_id res chain seq x y z
N ARG A 1 -10.43 -14.52 6.41
CA ARG A 1 -9.71 -14.35 5.14
C ARG A 1 -8.34 -14.99 5.32
N GLU A 2 -7.75 -15.57 4.30
CA GLU A 2 -6.38 -16.08 4.43
C GLU A 2 -5.44 -14.89 4.63
N ILE A 3 -4.52 -15.00 5.59
CA ILE A 3 -3.57 -13.93 5.91
C ILE A 3 -2.56 -13.85 4.75
N PRO A 4 -2.32 -12.67 4.16
CA PRO A 4 -1.26 -12.51 3.17
C PRO A 4 0.08 -12.84 3.81
N ASN A 5 0.87 -13.73 3.18
CA ASN A 5 2.18 -14.16 3.65
C ASN A 5 2.18 -14.65 5.13
N PRO A 6 1.54 -15.81 5.43
CA PRO A 6 1.37 -16.28 6.81
C PRO A 6 2.67 -16.78 7.47
N ASP A 7 3.71 -17.04 6.67
CA ASP A 7 5.03 -17.50 7.13
C ASP A 7 6.14 -16.63 6.50
N PRO A 8 6.30 -15.38 6.97
CA PRO A 8 7.25 -14.45 6.39
C PRO A 8 8.70 -14.90 6.60
N LEU A 9 9.52 -14.74 5.57
CA LEU A 9 10.94 -15.08 5.63
C LEU A 9 11.67 -14.17 6.63
N PRO A 10 12.73 -14.64 7.31
CA PRO A 10 13.49 -13.82 8.26
C PRO A 10 13.99 -12.49 7.68
N GLY A 11 14.36 -12.47 6.38
CA GLY A 11 14.77 -11.25 5.69
C GLY A 11 13.64 -10.24 5.47
N GLU A 12 12.40 -10.71 5.28
CA GLU A 12 11.21 -9.85 5.19
C GLU A 12 10.90 -9.21 6.54
N ILE A 13 11.00 -10.00 7.62
CA ILE A 13 10.81 -9.51 8.99
C ILE A 13 11.87 -8.46 9.33
N ASP A 14 13.14 -8.73 9.04
CA ASP A 14 14.22 -7.78 9.32
C ASP A 14 14.13 -6.51 8.47
N TYR A 15 13.66 -6.63 7.23
CA TYR A 15 13.34 -5.48 6.39
C TYR A 15 12.27 -4.59 7.05
N GLU A 16 11.15 -5.17 7.49
CA GLU A 16 10.08 -4.41 8.17
C GLU A 16 10.55 -3.80 9.49
N ARG A 17 11.31 -4.54 10.31
CA ARG A 17 11.84 -4.02 11.58
C ARG A 17 12.71 -2.78 11.35
N ARG A 18 13.66 -2.86 10.43
CA ARG A 18 14.54 -1.72 10.09
C ARG A 18 13.71 -0.54 9.62
N ARG A 19 12.70 -0.79 8.80
CA ARG A 19 11.82 0.24 8.26
C ARG A 19 10.99 0.93 9.35
N LEU A 20 10.50 0.20 10.34
CA LEU A 20 9.78 0.78 11.48
C LEU A 20 10.68 1.67 12.34
N THR A 21 11.99 1.39 12.41
CA THR A 21 12.96 2.20 13.15
C THR A 21 13.60 3.32 12.33
N GLU A 22 13.68 3.17 11.00
CA GLU A 22 14.39 4.06 10.07
C GLU A 22 13.43 4.58 8.98
N SER A 23 12.74 5.69 9.29
CA SER A 23 11.67 6.25 8.46
C SER A 23 12.11 6.84 7.10
N SER A 24 13.42 7.00 6.85
CA SER A 24 13.96 7.59 5.61
C SER A 24 13.99 6.62 4.43
N HIS A 25 13.82 5.32 4.67
CA HIS A 25 13.89 4.31 3.61
C HIS A 25 12.58 4.28 2.82
N ARG A 26 12.70 4.52 1.51
CA ARG A 26 11.58 4.41 0.58
C ARG A 26 11.28 2.93 0.35
N ALA A 27 10.07 2.51 0.70
CA ALA A 27 9.62 1.18 0.33
C ALA A 27 9.30 1.13 -1.16
N PHE A 28 9.86 0.15 -1.84
CA PHE A 28 9.67 -0.06 -3.27
C PHE A 28 9.31 -1.52 -3.51
N GLY A 29 8.28 -1.76 -4.30
CA GLY A 29 7.85 -3.10 -4.71
C GLY A 29 7.05 -3.92 -3.69
N ILE A 30 6.87 -3.44 -2.45
CA ILE A 30 6.08 -4.15 -1.43
C ILE A 30 4.67 -3.56 -1.35
N LEU A 31 3.67 -4.43 -1.51
CA LEU A 31 2.25 -4.10 -1.41
C LEU A 31 1.69 -4.66 -0.11
N TYR A 32 1.11 -3.78 0.71
CA TYR A 32 0.51 -4.15 2.00
C TYR A 32 -0.98 -4.42 1.82
N ASP A 33 -1.49 -5.47 2.46
CA ASP A 33 -2.94 -5.65 2.56
C ASP A 33 -3.51 -4.54 3.44
N GLY A 34 -4.34 -3.71 2.81
CA GLY A 34 -4.89 -2.53 3.43
C GLY A 34 -5.83 -2.81 4.60
N TYR A 35 -6.49 -3.97 4.63
CA TYR A 35 -7.40 -4.34 5.71
C TYR A 35 -6.66 -4.91 6.91
N GLU A 36 -5.62 -5.72 6.67
CA GLU A 36 -4.75 -6.21 7.75
C GLU A 36 -4.01 -5.04 8.43
N LEU A 37 -3.43 -4.13 7.64
CA LEU A 37 -2.78 -2.94 8.18
C LEU A 37 -3.77 -2.05 8.94
N LEU A 38 -4.98 -1.87 8.42
CA LEU A 38 -6.05 -1.14 9.11
C LEU A 38 -6.37 -1.75 10.47
N SER A 39 -6.45 -3.09 10.56
CA SER A 39 -6.71 -3.80 11.81
C SER A 39 -5.62 -3.52 12.84
N ILE A 40 -4.36 -3.65 12.43
CA ILE A 40 -3.20 -3.36 13.30
C ILE A 40 -3.23 -1.91 13.78
N MET A 41 -3.44 -0.94 12.89
CA MET A 41 -3.47 0.48 13.29
C MET A 41 -4.65 0.81 14.20
N ARG A 42 -5.78 0.13 14.03
CA ARG A 42 -6.95 0.30 14.91
C ARG A 42 -6.68 -0.12 16.35
N GLU A 43 -5.87 -1.16 16.56
CA GLU A 43 -5.47 -1.62 17.90
C GLU A 43 -4.57 -0.62 18.63
N LEU A 44 -3.94 0.30 17.89
CA LEU A 44 -3.08 1.34 18.45
C LEU A 44 -3.85 2.61 18.87
N ILE A 45 -5.14 2.72 18.52
CA ILE A 45 -5.96 3.89 18.87
C ILE A 45 -6.37 3.81 20.34
N PRO A 46 -6.16 4.88 21.15
CA PRO A 46 -6.65 4.94 22.52
C PRO A 46 -8.16 4.74 22.61
N ALA A 47 -8.62 4.01 23.64
CA ALA A 47 -10.03 3.65 23.79
C ALA A 47 -10.96 4.88 23.82
N GLU A 48 -10.48 5.98 24.41
CA GLU A 48 -11.19 7.25 24.54
C GLU A 48 -11.43 7.95 23.19
N GLU A 49 -10.64 7.61 22.17
CA GLU A 49 -10.65 8.23 20.85
C GLU A 49 -11.38 7.39 19.79
N THR A 50 -11.93 6.23 20.17
CA THR A 50 -12.65 5.31 19.27
C THR A 50 -14.07 5.78 18.90
N GLY A 51 -14.56 6.84 19.56
CA GLY A 51 -15.88 7.41 19.30
C GLY A 51 -15.93 8.28 18.05
N LEU A 52 -17.15 8.63 17.62
CA LEU A 52 -17.40 9.45 16.42
C LEU A 52 -16.93 10.92 16.52
N ARG A 53 -16.34 11.31 17.65
CA ARG A 53 -15.84 12.68 17.89
C ARG A 53 -14.44 12.89 17.33
N THR A 54 -13.69 11.82 17.08
CA THR A 54 -12.32 11.87 16.60
C THR A 54 -12.21 11.12 15.29
N LEU A 55 -11.68 11.79 14.26
CA LEU A 55 -11.34 11.17 12.99
C LEU A 55 -9.84 10.96 12.93
N HIS A 56 -9.42 9.69 12.93
CA HIS A 56 -8.01 9.33 12.78
C HIS A 56 -7.64 9.19 11.30
N LEU A 57 -6.62 9.94 10.88
CA LEU A 57 -6.04 9.88 9.55
C LEU A 57 -4.57 9.47 9.66
N ALA A 58 -4.22 8.32 9.08
CA ALA A 58 -2.85 7.83 9.05
C ALA A 58 -2.29 7.96 7.63
N PHE A 59 -1.28 8.82 7.48
CA PHE A 59 -0.51 8.92 6.25
C PHE A 59 0.65 7.92 6.30
N THR A 60 0.81 7.14 5.24
CA THR A 60 1.85 6.12 5.15
C THR A 60 2.60 6.20 3.83
N ASN A 61 3.89 5.89 3.89
CA ASN A 61 4.73 5.68 2.72
C ASN A 61 4.70 4.20 2.26
N GLN A 62 3.79 3.38 2.80
CA GLN A 62 3.48 2.02 2.33
C GLN A 62 2.54 2.07 1.14
N LEU A 63 2.81 1.29 0.10
CA LEU A 63 1.86 1.07 -0.98
C LEU A 63 0.77 0.12 -0.46
N LEU A 64 -0.49 0.55 -0.55
CA LEU A 64 -1.63 -0.21 -0.05
C LEU A 64 -2.34 -0.93 -1.19
N GLY A 65 -2.85 -2.12 -0.91
CA GLY A 65 -3.66 -2.88 -1.85
C GLY A 65 -4.81 -3.61 -1.19
N THR A 66 -5.79 -3.98 -2.00
CA THR A 66 -6.92 -4.84 -1.58
C THR A 66 -7.06 -5.98 -2.55
N TRP A 67 -7.32 -7.18 -2.03
CA TRP A 67 -7.70 -8.32 -2.87
C TRP A 67 -9.07 -8.11 -3.51
N ALA A 68 -9.15 -8.32 -4.83
CA ALA A 68 -10.38 -8.31 -5.60
C ALA A 68 -10.75 -9.74 -6.01
N ASP A 69 -11.85 -10.27 -5.47
CA ASP A 69 -12.34 -11.61 -5.82
C ASP A 69 -12.84 -11.71 -7.27
N THR A 70 -13.13 -10.56 -7.90
CA THR A 70 -13.60 -10.48 -9.29
C THR A 70 -12.56 -10.90 -10.31
N ASP A 71 -11.28 -10.64 -10.04
CA ASP A 71 -10.18 -10.94 -10.95
C ASP A 71 -8.97 -11.61 -10.29
N GLY A 72 -9.14 -12.05 -9.04
CA GLY A 72 -8.20 -12.91 -8.32
C GLY A 72 -6.82 -12.28 -8.12
N ARG A 73 -6.75 -10.96 -7.94
CA ARG A 73 -5.49 -10.26 -7.69
C ARG A 73 -5.65 -9.06 -6.76
N TYR A 74 -4.51 -8.62 -6.23
CA TYR A 74 -4.43 -7.37 -5.49
C TYR A 74 -4.52 -6.15 -6.41
N HIS A 75 -5.30 -5.15 -6.02
CA HIS A 75 -5.36 -3.84 -6.66
C HIS A 75 -4.77 -2.81 -5.71
N ALA A 76 -3.81 -2.02 -6.21
CA ALA A 76 -3.28 -0.88 -5.46
C ALA A 76 -4.39 0.13 -5.15
N ARG A 77 -4.30 0.78 -3.99
CA ARG A 77 -5.26 1.77 -3.49
C ARG A 77 -4.53 3.02 -3.01
N VAL A 78 -5.15 4.17 -3.28
CA VAL A 78 -4.72 5.46 -2.71
C VAL A 78 -4.97 5.49 -1.19
N GLY A 79 -6.04 4.84 -0.73
CA GLY A 79 -6.36 4.78 0.69
C GLY A 79 -7.36 3.70 1.02
N ILE A 80 -7.48 3.43 2.31
CA ILE A 80 -8.43 2.50 2.91
C ILE A 80 -9.25 3.30 3.92
N PHE A 81 -10.55 3.40 3.68
CA PHE A 81 -11.43 4.26 4.47
C PHE A 81 -12.10 3.46 5.60
N GLY A 82 -11.39 3.34 6.71
CA GLY A 82 -11.87 2.77 7.97
C GLY A 82 -11.72 3.74 9.14
N HIS A 83 -11.62 3.20 10.35
CA HIS A 83 -11.25 3.94 11.55
C HIS A 83 -10.03 3.23 12.19
N PRO A 84 -8.79 3.71 11.92
CA PRO A 84 -8.42 4.96 11.23
C PRO A 84 -8.60 4.91 9.71
N ALA A 85 -8.64 6.05 9.02
CA ALA A 85 -8.51 6.08 7.56
C ALA A 85 -7.03 6.10 7.17
N LEU A 86 -6.63 5.20 6.28
CA LEU A 86 -5.26 5.07 5.81
C LEU A 86 -5.09 5.76 4.45
N ILE A 87 -4.08 6.61 4.31
CA ILE A 87 -3.74 7.31 3.07
C ILE A 87 -2.31 6.96 2.65
N SER A 88 -2.17 6.31 1.50
CA SER A 88 -0.90 5.93 0.90
C SER A 88 -0.36 7.05 0.02
N ILE A 89 0.76 7.65 0.42
CA ILE A 89 1.47 8.63 -0.42
C ILE A 89 1.94 8.02 -1.76
N PRO A 90 2.60 6.84 -1.80
CA PRO A 90 2.94 6.23 -3.09
C PRO A 90 1.70 5.77 -3.86
N GLY A 91 0.64 5.34 -3.16
CA GLY A 91 -0.63 4.97 -3.79
C GLY A 91 -1.25 6.11 -4.60
N LEU A 92 -1.05 7.38 -4.22
CA LEU A 92 -1.52 8.52 -5.01
C LEU A 92 -0.94 8.55 -6.44
N VAL A 93 0.29 8.05 -6.61
CA VAL A 93 0.99 8.01 -7.90
C VAL A 93 0.78 6.68 -8.61
N GLU A 94 0.84 5.57 -7.87
CA GLU A 94 0.89 4.21 -8.44
C GLU A 94 -0.48 3.53 -8.57
N ALA A 95 -1.46 3.87 -7.72
CA ALA A 95 -2.75 3.20 -7.74
C ALA A 95 -3.68 3.60 -8.90
N PRO A 96 -3.73 4.87 -9.34
CA PRO A 96 -4.58 5.26 -10.46
C PRO A 96 -4.17 4.52 -11.75
N ALA A 97 -5.15 3.93 -12.42
CA ALA A 97 -4.92 3.33 -13.73
C ALA A 97 -4.36 4.38 -14.70
N ARG A 98 -3.18 4.09 -15.27
CA ARG A 98 -2.60 4.97 -16.30
C ARG A 98 -3.52 4.97 -17.53
N PRO A 99 -3.66 6.09 -18.25
CA PRO A 99 -4.43 6.12 -19.47
C PRO A 99 -3.81 5.19 -20.51
N ARG A 100 -4.63 4.65 -21.43
CA ARG A 100 -4.16 3.74 -22.49
C ARG A 100 -2.99 4.32 -23.30
N SER A 101 -2.98 5.63 -23.53
CA SER A 101 -1.92 6.35 -24.23
C SER A 101 -0.55 6.20 -23.58
N TYR A 102 -0.49 6.11 -22.24
CA TYR A 102 0.75 5.88 -21.50
C TYR A 102 1.37 4.54 -21.91
N TYR A 103 0.59 3.46 -21.88
CA TYR A 103 1.08 2.13 -22.26
C TYR A 103 1.49 2.02 -23.74
N LEU A 104 0.76 2.71 -24.63
CA LEU A 104 1.12 2.75 -26.04
C LEU A 104 2.44 3.47 -26.28
N LEU A 105 2.71 4.54 -25.52
CA LEU A 105 3.98 5.26 -25.58
C LEU A 105 5.11 4.39 -25.04
N THR A 106 4.93 3.74 -23.87
CA THR A 106 5.91 2.83 -23.29
C THR A 106 6.28 1.69 -24.26
N GLN A 107 5.30 1.10 -24.96
CA GLN A 107 5.56 0.06 -25.97
C GLN A 107 6.36 0.58 -27.17
N GLN A 108 6.08 1.81 -27.63
CA GLN A 108 6.82 2.46 -28.71
C GLN A 108 8.27 2.76 -28.27
N ASP A 109 8.44 3.29 -27.07
CA ASP A 109 9.75 3.62 -26.51
C ASP A 109 10.62 2.37 -26.35
N GLN A 110 10.04 1.28 -25.81
CA GLN A 110 10.71 -0.02 -25.72
C GLN A 110 11.09 -0.57 -27.10
N ALA A 111 10.21 -0.47 -28.10
CA ALA A 111 10.49 -0.93 -29.46
C ALA A 111 11.60 -0.13 -30.15
N LEU A 112 11.79 1.13 -29.77
CA LEU A 112 12.84 2.02 -30.26
C LEU A 112 14.14 1.93 -29.43
N GLY A 113 14.16 1.12 -28.36
CA GLY A 113 15.31 0.93 -27.50
C GLY A 113 15.58 2.08 -26.52
N PHE A 114 14.58 2.92 -26.26
CA PHE A 114 14.67 3.93 -25.20
C PHE A 114 14.47 3.27 -23.82
N PRO A 115 15.22 3.68 -22.79
CA PRO A 115 15.02 3.17 -21.43
C PRO A 115 13.67 3.63 -20.87
N GLU A 116 13.06 2.81 -20.01
CA GLU A 116 11.88 3.23 -19.24
C GLU A 116 12.24 4.43 -18.34
N ALA A 117 11.37 5.44 -18.35
CA ALA A 117 11.51 6.69 -17.59
C ALA A 117 11.05 6.55 -16.13
#